data_AF-A0A8J7LLV2-F1
#
_entry.id   AF-A0A8J7LLV2-F1
#
_cell.length_a   1.000
_cell.length_b   1.000
_cell.length_c   1.000
_cell.angle_alpha   90.00
_cell.angle_beta   90.00
_cell.angle_gamma   90.00
#
_symmetry.space_group_name_H-M   'P 1'
#
loop_
_entity.id
_entity.type
_entity.pdbx_description
1 polymer ?
#
loop_
_entity_poly.entity_id
_entity_poly.type
_entity_poly.pdbx_seq_one_letter_code
_entity_poly.pdbx_strand_id
1 'polypeptide(L)' 'MKAIKNKRAKAFIEEVIEVSKKHGLSLGHEDIGGGFIVTNYKNENIEWLKDYILRVS' A
#
# COMPACT_ATOMS: atom_id res chain seq x y z
N MET A 1 10.80 -5.58 12.25
CA MET A 1 9.55 -4.82 12.04
C MET A 1 9.59 -3.52 12.83
N LYS A 2 9.51 -2.36 12.16
CA LYS A 2 9.39 -1.06 12.83
C LYS A 2 7.94 -0.61 12.69
N ALA A 3 7.14 -0.78 13.74
CA ALA A 3 5.72 -0.47 13.72
C ALA A 3 5.46 0.98 13.26
N ILE A 4 4.45 1.17 12.41
CA ILE A 4 3.97 2.51 12.02
C ILE A 4 3.50 3.22 13.29
N LYS A 5 4.32 4.12 13.84
CA LYS A 5 4.00 4.89 15.05
C LYS A 5 2.97 6.01 14.79
N ASN A 6 2.67 6.30 13.52
CA ASN A 6 1.77 7.37 13.12
C ASN A 6 0.35 6.81 12.83
N LYS A 7 -0.61 7.15 13.69
CA LYS A 7 -2.01 6.67 13.58
C LYS A 7 -2.68 7.09 12.26
N ARG A 8 -2.42 8.31 11.78
CA ARG A 8 -2.98 8.81 10.50
C ARG A 8 -2.44 8.01 9.32
N ALA A 9 -1.13 7.78 9.32
CA ALA A 9 -0.46 6.98 8.29
C ALA A 9 -1.00 5.54 8.25
N LYS A 10 -1.16 4.92 9.42
CA LYS A 10 -1.74 3.58 9.55
C LYS A 10 -3.17 3.52 9.01
N ALA A 11 -4.04 4.45 9.43
CA ALA A 11 -5.42 4.51 8.95
C ALA A 11 -5.50 4.67 7.43
N PHE A 12 -4.66 5.55 6.86
CA PHE A 12 -4.58 5.72 5.41
C PHE A 12 -4.20 4.41 4.69
N ILE A 13 -3.19 3.70 5.16
CA ILE A 13 -2.78 2.41 4.56
C ILE A 13 -3.89 1.36 4.68
N GLU A 14 -4.56 1.29 5.84
CA GLU A 14 -5.70 0.39 6.04
C GLU A 14 -6.84 0.70 5.05
N GLU A 15 -7.17 1.98 4.84
CA GLU A 15 -8.18 2.39 3.86
C GLU A 15 -7.78 2.05 2.41
N VAL A 16 -6.52 2.23 2.03
CA VAL A 16 -6.01 1.82 0.70
C VAL A 16 -6.16 0.32 0.48
N ILE A 17 -5.87 -0.48 1.51
CA ILE A 17 -6.04 -1.94 1.47
C ILE A 17 -7.52 -2.31 1.29
N GLU A 18 -8.43 -1.66 2.01
CA GLU A 18 -9.86 -1.93 1.90
C GLU A 18 -10.42 -1.54 0.53
N VAL A 19 -10.02 -0.40 -0.03
CA VAL A 19 -10.35 -0.01 -1.41
C VAL A 19 -9.83 -1.03 -2.41
N SER A 20 -8.60 -1.50 -2.22
CA SER A 20 -7.99 -2.51 -3.09
C SER A 20 -8.82 -3.81 -3.11
N LYS A 21 -9.19 -4.33 -1.94
CA LYS A 21 -10.06 -5.49 -1.80
C LYS A 21 -11.42 -5.28 -2.45
N LYS A 22 -12.06 -4.13 -2.17
CA LYS A 22 -13.40 -3.78 -2.68
C LYS A 22 -13.47 -3.82 -4.21
N HIS A 23 -12.41 -3.37 -4.88
CA HIS A 23 -12.37 -3.28 -6.33
C HIS A 23 -11.66 -4.47 -7.01
N GLY A 24 -11.11 -5.41 -6.24
CA GLY A 24 -10.35 -6.54 -6.79
C GLY A 24 -9.05 -6.13 -7.48
N LEU A 25 -8.52 -4.94 -7.16
CA LEU A 25 -7.31 -4.37 -7.74
C LEU A 25 -6.33 -3.98 -6.64
N SER A 26 -5.03 -3.95 -6.92
CA SER A 26 -3.99 -3.56 -5.96
C SER A 26 -2.91 -2.73 -6.64
N LEU A 27 -2.31 -1.81 -5.88
CA LEU A 27 -1.09 -1.11 -6.26
C LEU A 27 0.11 -2.05 -6.07
N GLY A 28 0.71 -2.49 -7.16
CA GLY A 28 1.96 -3.26 -7.18
C GLY A 28 3.19 -2.37 -6.98
N HIS A 29 4.37 -2.94 -7.23
CA HIS A 29 5.63 -2.19 -7.23
C HIS A 29 5.66 -1.13 -8.34
N GLU A 30 6.57 -0.18 -8.17
CA GLU A 30 6.86 0.88 -9.12
C GLU A 30 7.38 0.31 -10.45
N ASP A 31 6.93 0.88 -11.57
CA ASP A 31 7.46 0.59 -12.89
C ASP A 31 8.78 1.34 -13.13
N ILE A 32 9.39 1.12 -14.30
CA ILE A 32 10.65 1.76 -14.67
C ILE A 32 10.53 3.30 -14.74
N GLY A 33 9.32 3.83 -14.93
CA GLY A 33 9.04 5.25 -15.07
C GLY A 33 8.63 5.94 -13.76
N GLY A 34 8.54 5.22 -12.65
CA GLY A 34 8.15 5.77 -11.36
C GLY A 34 6.65 5.68 -11.05
N GLY A 35 5.86 5.02 -11.89
CA GLY A 35 4.42 4.82 -11.72
C GLY A 35 4.10 3.55 -10.94
N PHE A 36 2.98 3.51 -10.23
CA PHE A 36 2.51 2.26 -9.62
C PHE A 36 1.77 1.40 -10.64
N ILE A 37 2.11 0.11 -10.69
CA ILE A 37 1.40 -0.86 -11.54
C ILE A 37 0.08 -1.23 -10.87
N VAL A 38 -1.05 -0.98 -11.54
CA VAL A 38 -2.36 -1.48 -11.10
C VAL A 38 -2.55 -2.90 -11.63
N THR A 39 -2.80 -3.84 -10.72
CA THR A 39 -2.94 -5.27 -11.04
C THR A 39 -4.08 -5.90 -10.24
N ASN A 40 -4.46 -7.14 -10.57
CA ASN A 40 -5.44 -7.89 -9.80
C ASN A 40 -5.01 -8.02 -8.33
N TYR A 41 -5.96 -7.87 -7.42
CA TYR A 41 -5.69 -7.96 -5.99
C TYR A 41 -5.08 -9.32 -5.64
N LYS A 42 -3.90 -9.28 -5.04
CA LYS A 42 -3.26 -10.37 -4.33
C LYS A 42 -2.68 -9.82 -3.04
N ASN A 43 -2.70 -10.61 -1.97
CA ASN A 43 -2.14 -10.16 -0.69
C ASN A 43 -0.67 -9.74 -0.84
N GLU A 44 0.11 -10.47 -1.64
CA GLU A 44 1.53 -10.21 -1.94
C GLU A 44 1.76 -8.80 -2.49
N ASN A 45 0.83 -8.28 -3.30
CA ASN A 45 0.93 -6.96 -3.91
C ASN A 45 0.76 -5.81 -2.92
N ILE A 46 0.23 -6.06 -1.72
CA ILE A 46 -0.05 -5.02 -0.72
C ILE A 46 0.75 -5.19 0.58
N GLU A 47 1.48 -6.30 0.74
CA GLU A 47 2.25 -6.53 1.97
C GLU A 47 3.33 -5.47 2.16
N TRP A 48 3.93 -5.00 1.08
CA TRP A 48 4.91 -3.91 1.11
C TRP A 48 4.33 -2.63 1.73
N LEU A 49 3.03 -2.33 1.54
CA LEU A 49 2.38 -1.15 2.12
C LEU A 49 2.40 -1.17 3.66
N LYS A 50 2.49 -2.36 4.28
CA LYS A 50 2.55 -2.53 5.73
C LYS A 50 3.96 -2.30 6.29
N ASP A 51 4.98 -2.48 5.45
CA ASP A 51 6.39 -2.39 5.83
C ASP A 51 7.03 -1.04 5.52
N TYR A 52 6.39 -0.18 4.72
CA TYR A 52 6.95 1.11 4.37
C TYR A 52 6.90 2.13 5.52
N ILE A 53 8.01 2.85 5.65
CA ILE A 53 8.09 4.10 6.42
C ILE A 53 7.41 5.17 5.56
N LEU A 54 6.17 5.51 5.90
CA LEU A 54 5.52 6.72 5.40
C LEU A 54 6.38 7.94 5.82
N ARG A 55 7.18 8.45 4.89
CA ARG A 55 7.85 9.75 4.99
C ARG A 55 6.82 10.81 4.64
N VAL A 56 6.03 11.22 5.62
CA VAL A 56 5.25 12.44 5.51
C VAL A 56 6.20 13.58 5.84
N SER A 57 6.71 14.26 4.81
CA SER A 57 7.45 15.53 4.93
C SER A 57 6.50 16.66 5.29
#